data_AF-A0A396J7B6-F1
#
_entry.id   AF-A0A396J7B6-F1
#
_cell.length_a   1.000
_cell.length_b   1.000
_cell.length_c   1.000
_cell.angle_alpha   90.00
_cell.angle_beta   90.00
_cell.angle_gamma   90.00
#
_symmetry.space_group_name_H-M   'P 1'
#
loop_
_entity.id
_entity.type
_entity.pdbx_description
1 polymer ?
#
loop_
_entity_poly.entity_id
_entity_poly.type
_entity_poly.pdbx_seq_one_letter_code
_entity_poly.pdbx_strand_id
1 'polypeptide(L)'
;MDVAKLNYSLNLRKNWTKHAPFLFLFIVFIVKKLTRLLQIKYSRFSFTFLQDDEEADTVGCCTLKVENVTAQGHNKLKFDFLGKDSIKYEYTVEINVNAHLKELMPNLTAKVFRTFNASFTLDDMLNKETKDGDVAEKRDVYQHANKQGAIICNHQRSVSKNHSAQISKLNEKIVELQAFLRELKIDLKKARKEKSPLTSSDGKKRNLNPEAIEKKITQTSAKIEKMQRDMHTKEDLKTVALGTSKINYLDPRITVAWCKRHEVPIEKV
;
A
#
# COMPACT_ATOMS: atom_id res chain seq x y z
N MET A 1 10.96 12.99 11.34
CA MET A 1 9.69 13.55 10.84
C MET A 1 9.29 14.76 11.67
N ASP A 2 8.67 15.76 11.06
CA ASP A 2 8.24 17.00 11.71
C ASP A 2 7.05 16.76 12.68
N VAL A 3 7.23 17.12 13.95
CA VAL A 3 6.25 16.96 15.04
C VAL A 3 4.98 17.79 14.79
N ALA A 4 5.10 18.95 14.16
CA ALA A 4 3.94 19.77 13.81
C ALA A 4 3.05 19.04 12.80
N LYS A 5 3.65 18.49 11.73
CA LYS A 5 2.95 17.71 10.70
C LYS A 5 2.20 16.51 11.29
N LEU A 6 2.82 15.83 12.26
CA LEU A 6 2.23 14.72 13.00
C LEU A 6 1.01 15.14 13.82
N ASN A 7 1.12 16.25 14.53
CA ASN A 7 0.01 16.76 15.34
C ASN A 7 -1.17 17.22 14.47
N TYR A 8 -0.91 17.83 13.32
CA TYR A 8 -1.97 18.14 12.34
C TYR A 8 -2.62 16.87 11.77
N SER A 9 -1.84 15.84 11.44
CA SER A 9 -2.36 14.54 11.01
C SER A 9 -3.24 13.87 12.07
N LEU A 10 -2.84 13.95 13.35
CA LEU A 10 -3.66 13.43 14.44
C LEU A 10 -4.93 14.24 14.65
N ASN A 11 -4.86 15.56 14.50
CA ASN A 11 -6.02 16.43 14.60
C ASN A 11 -7.03 16.12 13.48
N LEU A 12 -6.53 15.93 12.25
CA LEU A 12 -7.31 15.41 11.13
C LEU A 12 -7.96 14.08 11.45
N ARG A 13 -7.24 13.12 12.06
CA ARG A 13 -7.79 11.82 12.46
C ARG A 13 -8.92 11.94 13.48
N LYS A 14 -8.71 12.71 14.55
CA LYS A 14 -9.68 12.91 15.63
C LYS A 14 -10.96 13.58 15.14
N ASN A 15 -10.82 14.49 14.19
CA ASN A 15 -11.95 15.17 13.59
C ASN A 15 -12.34 14.57 12.24
N TRP A 16 -11.80 13.40 11.85
CA TRP A 16 -12.09 12.79 10.56
C TRP A 16 -13.54 12.41 10.46
N THR A 17 -14.17 11.84 11.49
CA THR A 17 -15.63 11.59 11.45
C THR A 17 -16.46 12.87 11.33
N LYS A 18 -15.96 14.00 11.84
CA LYS A 18 -16.58 15.33 11.68
C LYS A 18 -16.28 15.96 10.32
N HIS A 19 -15.15 15.64 9.69
CA HIS A 19 -14.65 16.26 8.45
C HIS A 19 -14.60 15.34 7.22
N ALA A 20 -14.83 14.04 7.35
CA ALA A 20 -14.89 13.06 6.26
C ALA A 20 -16.16 13.22 5.43
N PRO A 21 -17.33 13.52 6.05
CA PRO A 21 -18.42 14.11 5.32
C PRO A 21 -17.96 15.38 4.63
N PHE A 22 -17.16 16.24 5.26
CA PHE A 22 -16.60 17.45 4.63
C PHE A 22 -15.54 17.19 3.55
N LEU A 23 -14.91 16.01 3.45
CA LEU A 23 -13.92 15.69 2.42
C LEU A 23 -14.57 15.00 1.20
N PHE A 24 -15.60 14.20 1.42
CA PHE A 24 -16.52 13.75 0.37
C PHE A 24 -17.39 14.92 -0.11
N LEU A 25 -17.92 15.71 0.83
CA LEU A 25 -18.40 17.05 0.57
C LEU A 25 -17.28 17.93 0.03
N PHE A 26 -15.98 17.74 0.22
CA PHE A 26 -14.93 18.63 -0.36
C PHE A 26 -14.77 18.35 -1.83
N ILE A 27 -14.89 17.11 -2.29
CA ILE A 27 -15.03 16.81 -3.72
C ILE A 27 -16.35 17.43 -4.23
N VAL A 28 -17.46 17.19 -3.53
CA VAL A 28 -18.78 17.74 -3.89
C VAL A 28 -18.88 19.27 -3.68
N PHE A 29 -18.01 19.90 -2.90
CA PHE A 29 -17.98 21.34 -2.51
C PHE A 29 -16.92 22.07 -3.27
N ILE A 30 -15.84 21.43 -3.71
CA ILE A 30 -15.06 21.89 -4.86
C ILE A 30 -16.02 21.96 -6.05
N VAL A 31 -16.79 20.90 -6.31
CA VAL A 31 -17.81 20.89 -7.37
C VAL A 31 -18.89 21.97 -7.12
N LYS A 32 -19.50 22.07 -5.91
CA LYS A 32 -20.54 23.06 -5.55
C LYS A 32 -20.05 24.52 -5.42
N LYS A 33 -18.82 24.77 -4.94
CA LYS A 33 -18.22 26.12 -4.81
C LYS A 33 -17.71 26.59 -6.17
N LEU A 34 -17.23 25.68 -7.04
CA LEU A 34 -17.00 25.97 -8.46
C LEU A 34 -18.31 26.36 -9.15
N THR A 35 -19.39 25.63 -8.90
CA THR A 35 -20.71 26.00 -9.45
C THR A 35 -21.27 27.30 -8.87
N ARG A 36 -21.08 27.59 -7.58
CA ARG A 36 -21.50 28.87 -6.98
C ARG A 36 -20.68 30.06 -7.50
N LEU A 37 -19.38 29.87 -7.77
CA LEU A 37 -18.54 30.87 -8.46
C LEU A 37 -18.99 31.11 -9.90
N LEU A 38 -19.43 30.06 -10.61
CA LEU A 38 -20.07 30.18 -11.92
C LEU A 38 -21.41 30.93 -11.81
N GLN A 39 -22.21 30.66 -10.77
CA GLN A 39 -23.50 31.30 -10.56
C GLN A 39 -23.39 32.80 -10.19
N ILE A 40 -22.35 33.21 -9.45
CA ILE A 40 -22.09 34.61 -9.09
C ILE A 40 -21.54 35.42 -10.27
N LYS A 41 -20.71 34.83 -11.15
CA LYS A 41 -20.14 35.54 -12.31
C LYS A 41 -21.13 35.74 -13.47
N TYR A 42 -22.18 34.93 -13.53
CA TYR A 42 -23.15 34.90 -14.64
C TYR A 42 -24.60 35.18 -14.17
N SER A 43 -24.77 36.15 -13.27
CA SER A 43 -26.07 36.60 -12.71
C SER A 43 -27.05 37.22 -13.73
N ARG A 44 -26.87 36.97 -15.04
CA ARG A 44 -27.71 37.48 -16.13
C ARG A 44 -28.47 36.40 -16.90
N PHE A 45 -28.35 35.13 -16.51
CA PHE A 45 -29.14 34.05 -17.10
C PHE A 45 -29.93 33.31 -16.03
N SER A 46 -31.26 33.26 -16.18
CA SER A 46 -32.17 32.50 -15.32
C SER A 46 -31.84 31.01 -15.40
N PHE A 47 -31.13 30.50 -14.40
CA PHE A 47 -30.94 29.06 -14.19
C PHE A 47 -32.17 28.52 -13.47
N THR A 48 -33.16 28.08 -14.24
CA THR A 48 -34.26 27.25 -13.73
C THR A 48 -33.75 25.85 -13.39
N PHE A 49 -34.11 25.35 -12.21
CA PHE A 49 -34.06 23.93 -11.88
C PHE A 49 -35.00 23.23 -12.87
N LEU A 50 -34.47 22.51 -13.86
CA LEU A 50 -35.28 21.61 -14.68
C LEU A 50 -35.07 20.20 -14.15
N GLN A 51 -36.18 19.66 -13.67
CA GLN A 51 -36.44 18.24 -13.50
C GLN A 51 -37.62 18.00 -14.45
N ASP A 52 -37.35 17.62 -15.69
CA ASP A 52 -38.34 17.07 -16.61
C ASP A 52 -37.63 16.09 -17.56
N ASP A 53 -38.13 14.86 -17.60
CA ASP A 53 -37.48 13.65 -18.13
C ASP A 53 -37.62 13.46 -19.66
N GLU A 54 -37.88 14.51 -20.45
CA GLU A 54 -38.08 14.36 -21.92
C GLU A 54 -37.39 15.40 -22.82
N GLU A 55 -36.32 16.06 -22.37
CA GLU A 55 -35.54 16.96 -23.23
C GLU A 55 -34.04 16.65 -23.18
N ALA A 56 -33.31 16.98 -24.26
CA ALA A 56 -31.91 16.60 -24.53
C ALA A 56 -31.00 16.51 -23.29
N ASP A 57 -30.01 15.59 -23.32
CA ASP A 57 -29.06 15.25 -22.24
C ASP A 57 -28.20 16.46 -21.81
N THR A 58 -28.85 17.42 -21.15
CA THR A 58 -28.34 18.72 -20.72
C THR A 58 -28.14 18.68 -19.22
N VAL A 59 -27.00 19.16 -18.76
CA VAL A 59 -26.61 19.08 -17.34
C VAL A 59 -26.52 20.48 -16.74
N GLY A 60 -27.02 20.59 -15.51
CA GLY A 60 -26.97 21.78 -14.68
C GLY A 60 -25.99 21.63 -13.52
N CYS A 61 -25.89 22.69 -12.72
CA CYS A 61 -25.01 22.78 -11.54
C CYS A 61 -25.12 21.58 -10.58
N CYS A 62 -26.34 21.08 -10.37
CA CYS A 62 -26.62 20.00 -9.41
C CYS A 62 -26.71 18.61 -10.05
N THR A 63 -26.70 18.51 -11.39
CA THR A 63 -26.81 17.25 -12.16
C THR A 63 -25.53 16.90 -12.90
N LEU A 64 -24.45 17.65 -12.64
CA LEU A 64 -23.13 17.45 -13.24
C LEU A 64 -22.59 16.04 -12.89
N LYS A 65 -22.27 15.24 -13.90
CA LYS A 65 -21.73 13.88 -13.75
C LYS A 65 -20.20 13.89 -13.83
N VAL A 66 -19.57 12.78 -13.45
CA VAL A 66 -18.10 12.62 -13.48
C VAL A 66 -17.55 12.79 -14.90
N GLU A 67 -18.29 12.32 -15.91
CA GLU A 67 -17.91 12.42 -17.34
C GLU A 67 -17.86 13.86 -17.88
N ASN A 68 -18.55 14.80 -17.23
CA ASN A 68 -18.56 16.22 -17.63
C ASN A 68 -17.31 16.99 -17.15
N VAL A 69 -16.42 16.34 -16.37
CA VAL A 69 -15.22 16.97 -15.81
C VAL A 69 -13.99 16.13 -16.09
N THR A 70 -13.01 16.74 -16.75
CA THR A 70 -11.71 16.14 -17.02
C THR A 70 -10.62 16.85 -16.23
N ALA A 71 -9.78 16.08 -15.52
CA ALA A 71 -8.61 16.63 -14.86
C ALA A 71 -7.53 16.92 -15.91
N GLN A 72 -7.08 18.17 -15.98
CA GLN A 72 -5.98 18.59 -16.85
C GLN A 72 -4.77 18.95 -15.98
N GLY A 73 -3.76 18.08 -15.99
CA GLY A 73 -2.55 18.28 -15.19
C GLY A 73 -2.81 18.21 -13.68
N HIS A 74 -2.06 18.99 -12.88
CA HIS A 74 -2.04 18.85 -11.41
C HIS A 74 -3.04 19.73 -10.67
N ASN A 75 -3.55 20.79 -11.29
CA ASN A 75 -4.37 21.78 -10.62
C ASN A 75 -5.46 22.38 -11.52
N LYS A 76 -5.79 21.78 -12.67
CA LYS A 76 -6.86 22.28 -13.53
C LYS A 76 -7.95 21.24 -13.73
N LEU A 77 -9.19 21.69 -13.70
CA LEU A 77 -10.36 20.91 -14.08
C LEU A 77 -10.99 21.56 -15.30
N LYS A 78 -11.12 20.80 -16.38
CA LYS A 78 -11.86 21.19 -17.57
C LYS A 78 -13.28 20.63 -17.46
N PHE A 79 -14.25 21.51 -17.53
CA PHE A 79 -15.68 21.21 -17.65
C PHE A 79 -16.04 21.23 -19.14
N ASP A 80 -16.70 20.18 -19.62
CA ASP A 80 -17.13 20.04 -21.01
C ASP A 80 -18.51 19.37 -21.02
N PHE A 81 -19.58 20.14 -21.21
CA PHE A 81 -20.96 19.63 -21.18
C PHE A 81 -21.95 20.52 -21.93
N LEU A 82 -23.12 19.99 -22.25
CA LEU A 82 -24.24 20.77 -22.81
C LEU A 82 -25.11 21.30 -21.67
N GLY A 83 -25.27 22.62 -21.59
CA GLY A 83 -26.16 23.28 -20.63
C GLY A 83 -27.57 23.48 -21.18
N LYS A 84 -28.32 24.37 -20.54
CA LYS A 84 -29.66 24.79 -21.01
C LYS A 84 -29.63 25.18 -22.50
N ASP A 85 -30.68 24.82 -23.23
CA ASP A 85 -30.83 25.06 -24.67
C ASP A 85 -29.75 24.36 -25.53
N SER A 86 -29.17 23.26 -25.01
CA SER A 86 -28.08 22.51 -25.67
C SER A 86 -26.82 23.33 -25.97
N ILE A 87 -26.59 24.40 -25.22
CA ILE A 87 -25.41 25.26 -25.40
C ILE A 87 -24.17 24.56 -24.81
N LYS A 88 -23.13 24.38 -25.64
CA LYS A 88 -21.86 23.80 -25.18
C LYS A 88 -21.15 24.73 -24.18
N TYR A 89 -20.82 24.17 -23.03
CA TYR A 89 -20.04 24.79 -21.98
C TYR A 89 -18.66 24.15 -21.90
N GLU A 90 -17.62 24.89 -22.30
CA GLU A 90 -16.24 24.47 -22.22
C GLU A 90 -15.45 25.46 -21.37
N TYR A 91 -15.06 25.06 -20.15
CA TYR A 91 -14.39 25.94 -19.20
C TYR A 91 -13.32 25.22 -18.40
N THR A 92 -12.14 25.83 -18.29
CA THR A 92 -11.05 25.30 -17.47
C THR A 92 -10.83 26.18 -16.26
N VAL A 93 -10.91 25.60 -15.07
CA VAL A 93 -10.61 26.28 -13.81
C VAL A 93 -9.29 25.81 -13.25
N GLU A 94 -8.49 26.74 -12.75
CA GLU A 94 -7.28 26.44 -11.99
C GLU A 94 -7.59 26.51 -10.48
N ILE A 95 -7.31 25.42 -9.77
CA ILE A 95 -7.62 25.26 -8.35
C ILE A 95 -6.36 25.49 -7.53
N ASN A 96 -6.37 26.56 -6.73
CA ASN A 96 -5.37 26.74 -5.69
C ASN A 96 -5.75 25.91 -4.44
N VAL A 97 -5.35 24.64 -4.45
CA VAL A 97 -5.68 23.66 -3.40
C VAL A 97 -5.22 24.14 -2.02
N ASN A 98 -4.01 24.69 -1.91
CA ASN A 98 -3.47 25.09 -0.60
C ASN A 98 -4.15 26.35 -0.03
N ALA A 99 -4.61 27.28 -0.88
CA ALA A 99 -5.38 28.44 -0.40
C ALA A 99 -6.70 27.98 0.22
N HIS A 100 -7.41 27.07 -0.44
CA HIS A 100 -8.67 26.53 0.09
C HIS A 100 -8.46 25.67 1.35
N LEU A 101 -7.42 24.84 1.38
CA LEU A 101 -7.12 24.04 2.58
C LEU A 101 -6.85 24.92 3.82
N LYS A 102 -6.20 26.08 3.64
CA LYS A 102 -5.99 27.06 4.72
C LYS A 102 -7.29 27.67 5.24
N GLU A 103 -8.30 27.88 4.37
CA GLU A 103 -9.63 28.34 4.79
C GLU A 103 -10.34 27.30 5.66
N LEU A 104 -10.20 26.00 5.31
CA LEU A 104 -10.82 24.91 6.07
C LEU A 104 -10.14 24.68 7.42
N MET A 105 -8.80 24.75 7.45
CA MET A 105 -8.03 24.66 8.67
C MET A 105 -6.72 25.43 8.50
N PRO A 106 -6.40 26.38 9.40
CA PRO A 106 -5.11 27.08 9.37
C PRO A 106 -3.94 26.10 9.29
N ASN A 107 -2.98 26.39 8.41
CA ASN A 107 -1.78 25.57 8.16
C ASN A 107 -2.00 24.17 7.54
N LEU A 108 -3.23 23.82 7.15
CA LEU A 108 -3.47 22.60 6.37
C LEU A 108 -2.90 22.75 4.96
N THR A 109 -2.17 21.73 4.51
CA THR A 109 -1.64 21.65 3.15
C THR A 109 -1.88 20.26 2.57
N ALA A 110 -1.86 20.13 1.24
CA ALA A 110 -2.01 18.84 0.57
C ALA A 110 -0.97 17.80 1.05
N LYS A 111 0.22 18.24 1.48
CA LYS A 111 1.28 17.39 2.00
C LYS A 111 0.92 16.70 3.32
N VAL A 112 0.02 17.27 4.11
CA VAL A 112 -0.46 16.67 5.37
C VAL A 112 -1.27 15.41 5.08
N PHE A 113 -2.06 15.40 4.00
CA PHE A 113 -2.88 14.23 3.61
C PHE A 113 -2.04 13.02 3.23
N ARG A 114 -0.84 13.19 2.65
CA ARG A 114 0.07 12.06 2.37
C ARG A 114 0.51 11.36 3.67
N THR A 115 0.82 12.13 4.72
CA THR A 115 1.18 11.58 6.03
C THR A 115 -0.02 10.97 6.74
N PHE A 116 -1.17 11.63 6.67
CA PHE A 116 -2.41 11.10 7.25
C PHE A 116 -2.79 9.77 6.62
N ASN A 117 -2.92 9.69 5.29
CA ASN A 117 -3.32 8.47 4.60
C ASN A 117 -2.32 7.34 4.83
N ALA A 118 -1.00 7.61 4.72
CA ALA A 118 0.00 6.58 4.96
C ALA A 118 0.00 6.06 6.40
N SER A 119 -0.10 6.96 7.39
CA SER A 119 -0.15 6.59 8.81
C SER A 119 -1.44 5.87 9.17
N PHE A 120 -2.58 6.32 8.62
CA PHE A 120 -3.88 5.69 8.83
C PHE A 120 -3.90 4.28 8.24
N THR A 121 -3.45 4.10 7.00
CA THR A 121 -3.36 2.78 6.36
C THR A 121 -2.44 1.84 7.14
N LEU A 122 -1.28 2.32 7.59
CA LEU A 122 -0.41 1.52 8.45
C LEU A 122 -1.15 1.04 9.70
N ASP A 123 -1.76 1.94 10.46
CA ASP A 123 -2.47 1.59 11.69
C ASP A 123 -3.66 0.65 11.43
N ASP A 124 -4.49 0.95 10.43
CA ASP A 124 -5.66 0.16 10.08
C ASP A 124 -5.28 -1.28 9.69
N MET A 125 -4.27 -1.44 8.83
CA MET A 125 -3.78 -2.76 8.42
C MET A 125 -3.15 -3.52 9.58
N LEU A 126 -2.30 -2.85 10.37
CA LEU A 126 -1.71 -3.49 11.55
C LEU A 126 -2.79 -3.97 12.53
N ASN A 127 -3.84 -3.19 12.77
CA ASN A 127 -4.92 -3.60 13.65
C ASN A 127 -5.78 -4.75 13.08
N LYS A 128 -5.94 -4.84 11.74
CA LYS A 128 -6.76 -5.88 11.09
C LYS A 128 -6.01 -7.19 10.86
N GLU A 129 -4.74 -7.11 10.50
CA GLU A 129 -3.98 -8.25 9.97
C GLU A 129 -3.02 -8.86 10.99
N THR A 130 -2.64 -8.14 12.06
CA THR A 130 -1.72 -8.68 13.07
C THR A 130 -2.44 -9.74 13.90
N LYS A 131 -1.92 -10.98 13.84
CA LYS A 131 -2.36 -12.11 14.67
C LYS A 131 -1.27 -12.48 15.66
N ASP A 132 -1.62 -13.30 16.63
CA ASP A 132 -0.62 -14.01 17.43
C ASP A 132 0.21 -14.92 16.53
N GLY A 133 1.50 -14.98 16.82
CA GLY A 133 2.50 -15.57 15.93
C GLY A 133 3.90 -15.17 16.34
N ASP A 134 4.87 -15.73 15.64
CA ASP A 134 6.28 -15.43 15.90
C ASP A 134 6.66 -14.01 15.43
N VAL A 135 7.84 -13.55 15.85
CA VAL A 135 8.35 -12.22 15.50
C VAL A 135 8.53 -12.05 13.97
N ALA A 136 8.82 -13.12 13.25
CA ALA A 136 8.97 -13.06 11.79
C ALA A 136 7.63 -12.86 11.10
N GLU A 137 6.59 -13.60 11.47
CA GLU A 137 5.24 -13.47 10.95
C GLU A 137 4.68 -12.06 11.19
N LYS A 138 4.81 -11.55 12.42
CA LYS A 138 4.40 -10.19 12.77
C LYS A 138 5.15 -9.13 11.96
N ARG A 139 6.45 -9.31 11.75
CA ARG A 139 7.27 -8.39 10.94
C ARG A 139 6.82 -8.38 9.48
N ASP A 140 6.41 -9.52 8.93
CA ASP A 140 5.96 -9.62 7.54
C ASP A 140 4.64 -8.85 7.35
N VAL A 141 3.72 -8.90 8.34
CA VAL A 141 2.52 -8.04 8.38
C VAL A 141 2.90 -6.55 8.40
N TYR A 142 3.87 -6.17 9.24
CA TYR A 142 4.32 -4.78 9.29
C TYR A 142 4.93 -4.31 7.96
N GLN A 143 5.77 -5.13 7.33
CA GLN A 143 6.34 -4.80 6.02
C GLN A 143 5.25 -4.65 4.95
N HIS A 144 4.24 -5.52 4.97
CA HIS A 144 3.10 -5.41 4.07
C HIS A 144 2.35 -4.09 4.25
N ALA A 145 2.02 -3.73 5.49
CA ALA A 145 1.35 -2.47 5.80
C ALA A 145 2.18 -1.23 5.40
N ASN A 146 3.50 -1.25 5.65
CA ASN A 146 4.39 -0.18 5.20
C ASN A 146 4.48 -0.09 3.67
N LYS A 147 4.46 -1.22 2.95
CA LYS A 147 4.41 -1.25 1.48
C LYS A 147 3.17 -0.53 0.96
N GLN A 148 2.00 -0.74 1.57
CA GLN A 148 0.79 -0.01 1.17
C GLN A 148 0.91 1.49 1.43
N GLY A 149 1.45 1.90 2.58
CA GLY A 149 1.73 3.30 2.86
C GLY A 149 2.69 3.95 1.83
N ALA A 150 3.68 3.19 1.35
CA ALA A 150 4.59 3.63 0.31
C ALA A 150 3.91 3.77 -1.06
N ILE A 151 3.03 2.84 -1.42
CA ILE A 151 2.24 2.88 -2.67
C ILE A 151 1.30 4.10 -2.68
N ILE A 152 0.58 4.35 -1.58
CA ILE A 152 -0.29 5.53 -1.41
C ILE A 152 0.51 6.83 -1.57
N CYS A 153 1.75 6.84 -1.08
CA CYS A 153 2.63 7.99 -1.24
C CYS A 153 3.30 8.08 -2.62
N ASN A 154 3.02 7.15 -3.54
CA ASN A 154 3.67 6.99 -4.83
C ASN A 154 5.21 6.92 -4.74
N HIS A 155 5.73 6.25 -3.71
CA HIS A 155 7.17 6.05 -3.54
C HIS A 155 7.67 4.89 -4.39
N GLN A 156 7.78 5.15 -5.68
CA GLN A 156 8.36 4.21 -6.62
C GLN A 156 9.88 4.34 -6.64
N ARG A 157 10.55 3.24 -6.97
CA ARG A 157 11.96 3.19 -7.34
C ARG A 157 12.14 2.32 -8.56
N SER A 158 13.18 2.59 -9.33
CA SER A 158 13.61 1.68 -10.36
C SER A 158 14.11 0.36 -9.75
N VAL A 159 13.96 -0.72 -10.51
CA VAL A 159 14.52 -2.01 -10.15
C VAL A 159 16.05 -1.88 -10.14
N SER A 160 16.70 -2.39 -9.10
CA SER A 160 18.16 -2.36 -9.00
C SER A 160 18.78 -3.15 -10.16
N LYS A 161 19.89 -2.65 -10.73
CA LYS A 161 20.66 -3.35 -11.77
C LYS A 161 21.08 -4.76 -11.35
N ASN A 162 21.29 -4.97 -10.04
CA ASN A 162 21.72 -6.26 -9.49
C ASN A 162 20.55 -7.16 -9.09
N HIS A 163 19.29 -6.73 -9.24
CA HIS A 163 18.13 -7.46 -8.77
C HIS A 163 18.02 -8.84 -9.41
N SER A 164 18.07 -8.90 -10.74
CA SER A 164 18.00 -10.16 -11.50
C SER A 164 19.08 -11.16 -11.06
N ALA A 165 20.33 -10.70 -10.96
CA ALA A 165 21.45 -11.52 -10.50
C ALA A 165 21.26 -12.02 -9.06
N GLN A 166 20.67 -11.22 -8.17
CA GLN A 166 20.38 -11.61 -6.81
C GLN A 166 19.26 -12.66 -6.72
N ILE A 167 18.22 -12.54 -7.55
CA ILE A 167 17.13 -13.52 -7.62
C ILE A 167 17.63 -14.84 -8.21
N SER A 168 18.43 -14.80 -9.29
CA SER A 168 19.04 -16.01 -9.88
C SER A 168 19.83 -16.80 -8.85
N LYS A 169 20.73 -16.13 -8.11
CA LYS A 169 21.55 -16.77 -7.06
C LYS A 169 20.72 -17.38 -5.92
N LEU A 170 19.61 -16.74 -5.53
CA LEU A 170 18.70 -17.30 -4.53
C LEU A 170 18.00 -18.55 -5.09
N ASN A 171 17.54 -18.49 -6.33
CA ASN A 171 16.85 -19.58 -6.99
C ASN A 171 17.76 -20.80 -7.21
N GLU A 172 18.98 -20.61 -7.69
CA GLU A 172 20.00 -21.67 -7.84
C GLU A 172 20.20 -22.42 -6.52
N LYS A 173 20.39 -21.67 -5.42
CA LYS A 173 20.57 -22.25 -4.09
C LYS A 173 19.33 -22.96 -3.55
N ILE A 174 18.12 -22.49 -3.90
CA ILE A 174 16.86 -23.19 -3.57
C ILE A 174 16.82 -24.53 -4.30
N VAL A 175 17.15 -24.56 -5.59
CA VAL A 175 17.16 -25.78 -6.41
C VAL A 175 18.18 -26.80 -5.88
N GLU A 176 19.38 -26.36 -5.52
CA GLU A 176 20.39 -27.22 -4.88
C GLU A 176 19.88 -27.84 -3.58
N LEU A 177 19.29 -27.03 -2.69
CA LEU A 177 18.74 -27.51 -1.43
C LEU A 177 17.55 -28.47 -1.65
N GLN A 178 16.72 -28.23 -2.66
CA GLN A 178 15.63 -29.13 -3.03
C GLN A 178 16.14 -30.48 -3.58
N ALA A 179 17.23 -30.48 -4.34
CA ALA A 179 17.89 -31.72 -4.77
C ALA A 179 18.44 -32.49 -3.57
N PHE A 180 19.17 -31.81 -2.67
CA PHE A 180 19.69 -32.42 -1.44
C PHE A 180 18.57 -32.96 -0.53
N LEU A 181 17.45 -32.25 -0.41
CA LEU A 181 16.28 -32.71 0.34
C LEU A 181 15.69 -33.99 -0.25
N ARG A 182 15.66 -34.12 -1.59
CA ARG A 182 15.19 -35.35 -2.26
C ARG A 182 16.10 -36.53 -1.97
N GLU A 183 17.42 -36.34 -2.00
CA GLU A 183 18.39 -37.38 -1.63
C GLU A 183 18.21 -37.85 -0.19
N LEU A 184 18.13 -36.91 0.77
CA LEU A 184 17.89 -37.24 2.18
C LEU A 184 16.59 -38.03 2.38
N LYS A 185 15.51 -37.68 1.66
CA LYS A 185 14.25 -38.43 1.71
C LYS A 185 14.38 -39.85 1.15
N ILE A 186 15.22 -40.06 0.14
CA ILE A 186 15.52 -41.40 -0.39
C ILE A 186 16.34 -42.20 0.63
N ASP A 187 17.37 -41.59 1.22
CA ASP A 187 18.20 -42.22 2.25
C ASP A 187 17.40 -42.62 3.49
N LEU A 188 16.46 -41.77 3.93
CA LEU A 188 15.54 -42.10 5.03
C LEU A 188 14.66 -43.31 4.70
N LYS A 189 14.14 -43.41 3.47
CA LYS A 189 13.34 -44.55 3.03
C LYS A 189 14.15 -45.84 3.02
N LYS A 190 15.42 -45.80 2.60
CA LYS A 190 16.33 -46.95 2.61
C LYS A 190 16.67 -47.37 4.05
N ALA A 191 17.05 -46.43 4.90
CA ALA A 191 17.39 -46.67 6.30
C ALA A 191 16.21 -47.21 7.14
N ARG A 192 14.95 -46.94 6.73
CA ARG A 192 13.75 -47.52 7.36
C ARG A 192 13.35 -48.89 6.82
N LYS A 193 13.73 -49.23 5.57
CA LYS A 193 13.41 -50.54 4.93
C LYS A 193 14.43 -51.63 5.25
N GLU A 194 15.71 -51.28 5.41
CA GLU A 194 16.78 -52.24 5.66
C GLU A 194 17.21 -52.23 7.13
N LYS A 195 16.99 -53.34 7.85
CA LYS A 195 17.59 -53.61 9.18
C LYS A 195 19.07 -54.05 9.09
N SER A 196 19.73 -53.91 7.94
CA SER A 196 21.10 -54.42 7.68
C SER A 196 21.91 -53.45 6.80
N PRO A 197 23.25 -53.37 6.93
CA PRO A 197 24.04 -52.26 6.37
C PRO A 197 24.33 -52.43 4.89
N LEU A 198 23.98 -51.43 4.07
CA LEU A 198 24.45 -51.32 2.69
C LEU A 198 25.64 -50.35 2.54
N THR A 199 26.62 -50.81 1.76
CA THR A 199 27.81 -50.10 1.32
C THR A 199 27.54 -49.25 0.09
N SER A 200 28.14 -48.06 0.05
CA SER A 200 28.19 -47.19 -1.13
C SER A 200 29.48 -47.45 -1.94
N SER A 201 29.53 -47.01 -3.19
CA SER A 201 30.62 -47.20 -4.16
C SER A 201 31.99 -46.64 -3.74
N ASP A 202 32.05 -45.83 -2.68
CA ASP A 202 33.29 -45.30 -2.09
C ASP A 202 33.80 -46.11 -0.87
N GLY A 203 33.20 -47.27 -0.56
CA GLY A 203 33.62 -48.12 0.56
C GLY A 203 33.38 -47.54 1.96
N LYS A 204 32.89 -46.30 2.10
CA LYS A 204 32.57 -45.69 3.40
C LYS A 204 31.17 -46.11 3.88
N LYS A 205 31.13 -46.89 4.96
CA LYS A 205 29.91 -47.16 5.75
C LYS A 205 29.38 -45.84 6.31
N ARG A 206 28.26 -45.32 5.77
CA ARG A 206 27.49 -44.27 6.45
C ARG A 206 26.53 -44.97 7.41
N ASN A 207 26.84 -44.96 8.70
CA ASN A 207 25.88 -45.38 9.72
C ASN A 207 24.78 -44.31 9.80
N LEU A 208 23.74 -44.48 9.00
CA LEU A 208 22.66 -43.50 8.84
C LEU A 208 21.62 -43.77 9.92
N ASN A 209 21.82 -43.21 11.11
CA ASN A 209 20.76 -43.13 12.11
C ASN A 209 19.54 -42.44 11.46
N PRO A 210 18.39 -43.12 11.31
CA PRO A 210 17.20 -42.56 10.67
C PRO A 210 16.76 -41.24 11.30
N GLU A 211 16.91 -41.10 12.62
CA GLU A 211 16.57 -39.89 13.38
C GLU A 211 17.44 -38.70 12.97
N ALA A 212 18.73 -38.93 12.72
CA ALA A 212 19.65 -37.88 12.27
C ALA A 212 19.34 -37.40 10.84
N ILE A 213 18.89 -38.31 9.96
CA ILE A 213 18.44 -37.94 8.60
C ILE A 213 17.14 -37.13 8.69
N GLU A 214 16.18 -37.57 9.51
CA GLU A 214 14.91 -36.88 9.72
C GLU A 214 15.11 -35.45 10.25
N LYS A 215 16.00 -35.28 11.24
CA LYS A 215 16.40 -33.95 11.72
C LYS A 215 16.98 -33.06 10.61
N LYS A 216 17.86 -33.61 9.74
CA LYS A 216 18.43 -32.88 8.60
C LYS A 216 17.38 -32.52 7.54
N ILE A 217 16.40 -33.39 7.29
CA ILE A 217 15.27 -33.11 6.40
C ILE A 217 14.49 -31.90 6.93
N THR A 218 14.11 -31.91 8.21
CA THR A 218 13.35 -30.81 8.83
C THR A 218 14.11 -29.49 8.75
N GLN A 219 15.40 -29.49 9.09
CA GLN A 219 16.25 -28.30 9.00
C GLN A 219 16.39 -27.77 7.57
N THR A 220 16.56 -28.68 6.60
CA THR A 220 16.70 -28.31 5.18
C THR A 220 15.39 -27.76 4.62
N SER A 221 14.25 -28.37 4.97
CA SER A 221 12.92 -27.90 4.57
C SER A 221 12.65 -26.48 5.08
N ALA A 222 12.88 -26.25 6.38
CA ALA A 222 12.70 -24.92 6.99
C ALA A 222 13.61 -23.86 6.33
N LYS A 223 14.83 -24.24 5.94
CA LYS A 223 15.76 -23.35 5.23
C LYS A 223 15.27 -23.00 3.83
N ILE A 224 14.75 -23.97 3.08
CA ILE A 224 14.17 -23.76 1.74
C ILE A 224 12.98 -22.80 1.85
N GLU A 225 12.06 -23.07 2.76
CA GLU A 225 10.87 -22.24 2.96
C GLU A 225 11.25 -20.79 3.31
N LYS A 226 12.23 -20.60 4.20
CA LYS A 226 12.75 -19.27 4.51
C LYS A 226 13.33 -18.58 3.28
N MET A 227 14.17 -19.27 2.49
CA MET A 227 14.77 -18.70 1.28
C MET A 227 13.74 -18.34 0.22
N GLN A 228 12.68 -19.15 0.08
CA GLN A 228 11.57 -18.86 -0.83
C GLN A 228 10.79 -17.61 -0.39
N ARG A 229 10.50 -17.47 0.92
CA ARG A 229 9.86 -16.25 1.46
C ARG A 229 10.72 -15.00 1.26
N ASP A 230 12.02 -15.10 1.51
CA ASP A 230 12.97 -13.99 1.32
C ASP A 230 13.03 -13.57 -0.16
N MET A 231 13.05 -14.54 -1.09
CA MET A 231 13.03 -14.29 -2.53
C MET A 231 11.73 -13.61 -2.97
N HIS A 232 10.58 -14.13 -2.55
CA HIS A 232 9.26 -13.54 -2.86
C HIS A 232 9.17 -12.09 -2.35
N THR A 233 9.54 -11.85 -1.10
CA THR A 233 9.55 -10.52 -0.49
C THR A 233 10.43 -9.55 -1.27
N LYS A 234 11.61 -10.02 -1.71
CA LYS A 234 12.54 -9.20 -2.49
C LYS A 234 11.97 -8.81 -3.85
N GLU A 235 11.29 -9.74 -4.51
CA GLU A 235 10.61 -9.50 -5.77
C GLU A 235 9.46 -8.50 -5.61
N ASP A 236 8.64 -8.69 -4.58
CA ASP A 236 7.49 -7.85 -4.24
C ASP A 236 7.85 -6.39 -3.95
N LEU A 237 9.04 -6.15 -3.42
CA LEU A 237 9.53 -4.83 -3.02
C LEU A 237 10.42 -4.17 -4.07
N LYS A 238 10.64 -4.80 -5.23
CA LYS A 238 11.65 -4.36 -6.22
C LYS A 238 11.40 -2.94 -6.77
N THR A 239 10.14 -2.50 -6.80
CA THR A 239 9.71 -1.20 -7.35
C THR A 239 9.30 -0.17 -6.30
N VAL A 240 9.37 -0.49 -5.00
CA VAL A 240 8.82 0.37 -3.93
C VAL A 240 9.92 0.81 -2.95
N ALA A 241 9.95 2.09 -2.60
CA ALA A 241 10.91 2.68 -1.67
C ALA A 241 10.34 2.80 -0.24
N LEU A 242 10.43 1.71 0.53
CA LEU A 242 9.90 1.63 1.90
C LEU A 242 10.57 2.56 2.93
N GLY A 243 11.85 2.90 2.73
CA GLY A 243 12.57 3.77 3.67
C GLY A 243 11.99 5.19 3.69
N THR A 244 11.60 5.70 2.52
CA THR A 244 11.08 7.07 2.38
C THR A 244 9.71 7.22 3.03
N SER A 245 8.81 6.24 2.90
CA SER A 245 7.51 6.25 3.61
C SER A 245 7.73 6.18 5.12
N LYS A 246 8.54 5.20 5.57
CA LYS A 246 8.82 4.96 6.99
C LYS A 246 9.36 6.18 7.71
N ILE A 247 10.33 6.89 7.12
CA ILE A 247 11.00 8.01 7.80
C ILE A 247 10.16 9.31 7.76
N ASN A 248 9.43 9.54 6.67
CA ASN A 248 8.86 10.87 6.38
C ASN A 248 7.33 10.96 6.46
N TYR A 249 6.62 9.84 6.47
CA TYR A 249 5.16 9.81 6.32
C TYR A 249 4.43 8.89 7.29
N LEU A 250 5.12 7.98 7.99
CA LEU A 250 4.53 7.10 8.99
C LEU A 250 4.75 7.63 10.40
N ASP A 251 3.67 7.84 11.16
CA ASP A 251 3.75 8.23 12.57
C ASP A 251 4.49 7.16 13.41
N PRO A 252 5.69 7.45 13.93
CA PRO A 252 6.49 6.47 14.64
C PRO A 252 5.80 5.96 15.92
N ARG A 253 4.84 6.72 16.46
CA ARG A 253 4.08 6.29 17.65
C ARG A 253 3.20 5.09 17.34
N ILE A 254 2.70 4.95 16.12
CA ILE A 254 1.93 3.77 15.68
C ILE A 254 2.85 2.55 15.73
N THR A 255 4.04 2.65 15.13
CA THR A 255 5.05 1.58 15.14
C THR A 255 5.47 1.20 16.56
N VAL A 256 5.78 2.19 17.41
CA VAL A 256 6.19 1.94 18.81
C VAL A 256 5.07 1.28 19.61
N ALA A 257 3.83 1.76 19.47
CA ALA A 257 2.68 1.19 20.16
C ALA A 257 2.41 -0.25 19.71
N TRP A 258 2.49 -0.51 18.40
CA TRP A 258 2.34 -1.85 17.84
C TRP A 258 3.44 -2.80 18.31
N CYS A 259 4.71 -2.38 18.28
CA CYS A 259 5.84 -3.17 18.78
C CYS A 259 5.64 -3.57 20.25
N LYS A 260 5.21 -2.62 21.09
CA LYS A 260 4.91 -2.88 22.51
C LYS A 260 3.72 -3.83 22.69
N ARG A 261 2.64 -3.67 21.92
CA ARG A 261 1.43 -4.49 22.03
C ARG A 261 1.65 -5.95 21.62
N HIS A 262 2.48 -6.17 20.61
CA HIS A 262 2.70 -7.49 20.02
C HIS A 262 4.05 -8.11 20.36
N GLU A 263 4.78 -7.52 21.33
CA GLU A 263 6.08 -7.99 21.83
C GLU A 263 7.13 -8.15 20.72
N VAL A 264 7.11 -7.24 19.74
CA VAL A 264 8.08 -7.22 18.64
C VAL A 264 9.21 -6.26 19.03
N PRO A 265 10.48 -6.71 19.03
CA PRO A 265 11.60 -5.82 19.31
C PRO A 265 11.71 -4.71 18.26
N ILE A 266 11.85 -3.46 18.71
CA ILE A 266 11.77 -2.28 17.84
C ILE A 266 12.87 -2.26 16.77
N GLU A 267 14.03 -2.84 17.05
CA GLU A 267 15.15 -2.98 16.14
C GLU A 267 14.88 -3.95 14.98
N LYS A 268 13.81 -4.74 15.05
CA LYS A 268 13.40 -5.68 13.99
C LYS A 268 12.44 -5.07 12.97
N VAL A 269 12.01 -3.84 13.18
CA VAL A 269 10.93 -3.17 12.42
C VAL A 269 11.44 -1.97 11.65
#